data_AF-A0A4V1KID0-F1
#
_entry.id   AF-A0A4V1KID0-F1
#
_cell.length_a   1.000
_cell.length_b   1.000
_cell.length_c   1.000
_cell.angle_alpha   90.00
_cell.angle_beta   90.00
_cell.angle_gamma   90.00
#
_symmetry.space_group_name_H-M   'P 1'
#
loop_
_entity.id
_entity.type
_entity.pdbx_description
1 polymer ?
#
loop_
_entity_poly.entity_id
_entity_poly.type
_entity_poly.pdbx_seq_one_letter_code
_entity_poly.pdbx_strand_id
1 'polypeptide(L)'
;MFKKKTFSLYYRRGKSDDGSNYILDVIDVNNNPGYDQQEPDVGSDQIHKLNVLINAHFEQDAAALGQLFKNPRIFSQLIASHQQQVGELQKTVLAISEQAVDARHSLEVEYAERRSTLEKEIANKHATLNAEIDERLVDFSRQKQELENRAKQLDDRNNTHVRRQIRRDLKQRLEQHSNKFTVSDTTRRMRWPVHVGVWSGLIGLGALIFYFSSAALAPSLQETSWIFVITLLIKPLGLTLAMLGLGTWYLRWMNRWFEQHSSAEFQLKQLELDIDRASWVVETALEWRQVQDSPMPTHLLESISRNLFTKSDKDEGADMHPADYLASALLGKAAALRVALPGGGEVEWGPKALKQAGKSD
;
A
#
# COMPACT_ATOMS: atom_id res chain seq x y z
N MET A 1 40.60 55.06 -74.93
CA MET A 1 39.32 54.85 -74.21
C MET A 1 38.23 54.75 -75.26
N PHE A 2 37.86 53.54 -75.70
CA PHE A 2 36.86 53.37 -76.77
C PHE A 2 35.46 53.46 -76.14
N LYS A 3 34.71 54.53 -76.46
CA LYS A 3 33.29 54.62 -76.08
C LYS A 3 32.52 53.50 -76.77
N LYS A 4 31.80 52.71 -75.99
CA LYS A 4 31.01 51.56 -76.45
C LYS A 4 29.69 52.11 -77.02
N LYS A 5 29.62 52.24 -78.34
CA LYS A 5 28.39 52.67 -79.04
C LYS A 5 27.35 51.56 -78.94
N THR A 6 26.12 51.92 -78.59
CA THR A 6 25.02 50.97 -78.39
C THR A 6 23.92 51.27 -79.39
N PHE A 7 23.40 50.24 -80.07
CA PHE A 7 22.22 50.33 -80.92
C PHE A 7 21.33 49.11 -80.65
N SER A 8 20.03 49.25 -80.89
CA SER A 8 19.06 48.16 -80.75
C SER A 8 18.68 47.60 -82.12
N LEU A 9 18.69 46.28 -82.23
CA LEU A 9 18.26 45.55 -83.41
C LEU A 9 16.89 44.96 -83.14
N TYR A 10 15.89 45.36 -83.92
CA TYR A 10 14.55 44.81 -83.85
C TYR A 10 14.34 43.87 -85.04
N TYR A 11 13.96 42.63 -84.73
CA TYR A 11 13.48 41.68 -85.73
C TYR A 11 11.97 41.64 -85.65
N ARG A 12 11.30 42.00 -86.74
CA ARG A 12 9.84 41.90 -86.85
C ARG A 12 9.47 41.12 -88.08
N ARG A 13 8.68 40.06 -87.88
CA ARG A 13 7.99 39.34 -88.95
C ARG A 13 6.66 40.04 -89.21
N GLY A 14 6.51 40.71 -90.35
CA GLY A 14 5.38 41.59 -90.60
C GLY A 14 4.98 41.69 -92.07
N LYS A 15 3.75 42.12 -92.30
CA LYS A 15 3.21 42.36 -93.64
C LYS A 15 3.88 43.61 -94.23
N SER A 16 4.30 43.55 -95.48
CA SER A 16 4.83 44.73 -96.20
C SER A 16 3.76 45.83 -96.29
N ASP A 17 4.12 47.07 -96.00
CA ASP A 17 3.24 48.25 -96.09
C ASP A 17 2.89 48.61 -97.56
N ASP A 18 3.52 47.96 -98.55
CA ASP A 18 3.26 48.14 -99.99
C ASP A 18 2.07 47.30 -100.51
N GLY A 19 1.14 46.92 -99.63
CA GLY A 19 -0.09 46.20 -100.01
C GLY A 19 0.12 44.77 -100.53
N SER A 20 1.35 44.24 -100.52
CA SER A 20 1.64 42.85 -100.89
C SER A 20 1.37 41.90 -99.70
N ASN A 21 0.68 40.79 -99.94
CA ASN A 21 0.26 39.83 -98.90
C ASN A 21 1.40 38.92 -98.38
N TYR A 22 2.66 39.28 -98.63
CA TYR A 22 3.80 38.48 -98.19
C TYR A 22 4.24 38.89 -96.78
N ILE A 23 4.52 37.88 -95.96
CA ILE A 23 5.12 38.06 -94.64
C ILE A 23 6.62 38.11 -94.85
N LEU A 24 7.22 39.28 -94.65
CA LEU A 24 8.66 39.47 -94.76
C LEU A 24 9.26 39.64 -93.36
N ASP A 25 10.46 39.12 -93.20
CA ASP A 25 11.26 39.33 -92.01
C ASP A 25 12.03 40.65 -92.19
N VAL A 26 11.66 41.67 -91.42
CA VAL A 26 12.28 43.00 -91.47
C VAL A 26 13.19 43.15 -90.26
N ILE A 27 14.44 43.55 -90.52
CA ILE A 27 15.42 43.90 -89.50
C ILE A 27 15.56 45.42 -89.52
N ASP A 28 15.04 46.08 -88.48
CA ASP A 28 15.19 47.53 -88.30
C ASP A 28 16.25 47.81 -87.23
N VAL A 29 17.25 48.60 -87.59
CA VAL A 29 18.20 49.13 -86.62
C VAL A 29 17.74 50.51 -86.20
N ASN A 30 17.43 50.64 -84.91
CA ASN A 30 17.05 51.90 -84.32
C ASN A 30 18.05 52.29 -83.23
N ASN A 31 18.36 53.58 -83.17
CA ASN A 31 19.13 54.19 -82.11
C ASN A 31 18.22 55.09 -81.29
N ASN A 32 17.22 54.47 -80.67
CA ASN A 32 16.40 55.15 -79.69
C ASN A 32 17.15 55.11 -78.36
N PRO A 33 17.58 56.26 -77.80
CA PRO A 33 18.16 56.24 -76.47
C PRO A 33 17.10 55.73 -75.50
N GLY A 34 17.45 54.72 -74.69
CA GLY A 34 16.60 54.35 -73.55
C GLY A 34 16.37 55.58 -72.66
N TYR A 35 15.29 55.56 -71.87
CA TYR A 35 14.72 56.69 -71.09
C TYR A 35 15.67 57.58 -70.25
N ASP A 36 16.98 57.29 -70.18
CA ASP A 36 17.99 57.99 -69.38
C ASP A 36 19.18 58.60 -70.18
N GLN A 37 19.10 58.69 -71.52
CA GLN A 37 20.14 59.39 -72.32
C GLN A 37 19.53 60.45 -73.25
N GLN A 38 19.92 61.73 -73.07
CA GLN A 38 19.38 62.86 -73.83
C GLN A 38 19.99 63.06 -75.24
N GLU A 39 21.04 62.31 -75.62
CA GLU A 39 21.56 62.31 -77.00
C GLU A 39 22.01 60.90 -77.46
N PRO A 40 21.63 60.46 -78.68
CA PRO A 40 22.03 59.16 -79.23
C PRO A 40 23.54 59.09 -79.58
N ASP A 41 24.22 58.02 -79.15
CA ASP A 41 25.69 57.82 -79.27
C ASP A 41 26.18 57.49 -80.71
N VAL A 42 25.25 57.43 -81.68
CA VAL A 42 25.49 57.20 -83.10
C VAL A 42 24.68 58.23 -83.89
N GLY A 43 25.34 59.03 -84.73
CA GLY A 43 24.67 60.03 -85.56
C GLY A 43 23.65 59.38 -86.51
N SER A 44 22.50 60.02 -86.68
CA SER A 44 21.38 59.53 -87.51
C SER A 44 21.79 59.14 -88.94
N ASP A 45 22.77 59.84 -89.52
CA ASP A 45 23.30 59.54 -90.85
C ASP A 45 24.01 58.17 -90.94
N GLN A 46 24.65 57.72 -89.86
CA GLN A 46 25.33 56.41 -89.82
C GLN A 46 24.32 55.25 -89.73
N ILE A 47 23.20 55.46 -89.02
CA ILE A 47 22.12 54.47 -88.90
C ILE A 47 21.36 54.37 -90.21
N HIS A 48 21.12 55.50 -90.89
CA HIS A 48 20.51 55.49 -92.21
C HIS A 48 21.36 54.71 -93.21
N LYS A 49 22.69 54.92 -93.23
CA LYS A 49 23.61 54.12 -94.06
C LYS A 49 23.60 52.64 -93.69
N LEU A 50 23.49 52.29 -92.41
CA LEU A 50 23.40 50.90 -91.95
C LEU A 50 22.09 50.24 -92.38
N ASN A 51 20.96 50.93 -92.23
CA ASN A 51 19.66 50.43 -92.69
C ASN A 51 19.61 50.32 -94.22
N VAL A 52 20.26 51.21 -94.96
CA VAL A 52 20.43 51.08 -96.42
C VAL A 52 21.28 49.87 -96.77
N LEU A 53 22.36 49.57 -96.04
CA LEU A 53 23.18 48.38 -96.26
C LEU A 53 22.46 47.08 -95.87
N ILE A 54 21.69 47.09 -94.78
CA ILE A 54 20.88 45.96 -94.33
C ILE A 54 19.78 45.70 -95.37
N ASN A 55 19.06 46.72 -95.81
CA ASN A 55 18.06 46.56 -96.87
C ASN A 55 18.71 46.08 -98.18
N ALA A 56 19.87 46.62 -98.58
CA ALA A 56 20.57 46.14 -99.77
C ALA A 56 21.05 44.67 -99.69
N HIS A 57 21.20 44.10 -98.48
CA HIS A 57 21.65 42.72 -98.30
C HIS A 57 20.51 41.74 -97.98
N PHE A 58 19.44 42.21 -97.33
CA PHE A 58 18.31 41.40 -96.88
C PHE A 58 17.03 41.59 -97.70
N GLU A 59 16.91 42.65 -98.51
CA GLU A 59 16.00 42.64 -99.66
C GLU A 59 16.58 41.70 -100.72
N GLN A 60 16.53 40.39 -100.44
CA GLN A 60 16.36 39.44 -101.52
C GLN A 60 15.03 39.79 -102.16
N ASP A 61 15.11 40.44 -103.32
CA ASP A 61 14.03 40.74 -104.26
C ASP A 61 12.69 40.12 -103.83
N ALA A 62 11.72 40.93 -103.41
CA ALA A 62 10.33 40.47 -103.34
C ALA A 62 9.88 39.89 -104.72
N ALA A 63 10.57 40.30 -105.80
CA ALA A 63 10.50 39.68 -107.12
C ALA A 63 11.06 38.25 -107.19
N ALA A 64 12.07 37.86 -106.41
CA ALA A 64 12.62 36.50 -106.31
C ALA A 64 11.70 35.57 -105.49
N LEU A 65 11.08 36.06 -104.42
CA LEU A 65 9.99 35.36 -103.74
C LEU A 65 8.76 35.22 -104.65
N GLY A 66 8.42 36.27 -105.41
CA GLY A 66 7.42 36.19 -106.48
C GLY A 66 7.79 35.21 -107.60
N GLN A 67 9.08 35.03 -107.92
CA GLN A 67 9.56 34.04 -108.89
C GLN A 67 9.49 32.59 -108.36
N LEU A 68 9.60 32.38 -107.04
CA LEU A 68 9.36 31.07 -106.40
C LEU A 68 7.90 30.61 -106.56
N PHE A 69 6.94 31.54 -106.55
CA PHE A 69 5.52 31.26 -106.82
C PHE A 69 5.15 31.23 -108.32
N LYS A 70 5.98 31.84 -109.20
CA LYS A 70 5.80 31.77 -110.66
C LYS A 70 6.39 30.50 -111.29
N ASN A 71 7.29 29.81 -110.59
CA ASN A 71 7.90 28.58 -111.06
C ASN A 71 7.17 27.36 -110.45
N PRO A 72 6.22 26.73 -111.17
CA PRO A 72 5.35 25.70 -110.60
C PRO A 72 6.13 24.48 -110.07
N ARG A 73 7.35 24.25 -110.56
CA ARG A 73 8.24 23.18 -110.07
C ARG A 73 8.82 23.45 -108.68
N ILE A 74 9.18 24.69 -108.36
CA ILE A 74 9.79 25.01 -107.07
C ILE A 74 8.70 25.09 -105.99
N PHE A 75 7.55 25.67 -106.31
CA PHE A 75 6.39 25.66 -105.41
C PHE A 75 5.89 24.25 -105.11
N SER A 76 5.78 23.37 -106.13
CA SER A 76 5.41 21.97 -105.88
C SER A 76 6.46 21.20 -105.07
N GLN A 77 7.75 21.46 -105.25
CA GLN A 77 8.81 20.90 -104.40
C GLN A 77 8.73 21.39 -102.96
N LEU A 78 8.43 22.67 -102.73
CA LEU A 78 8.25 23.23 -101.39
C LEU A 78 7.03 22.63 -100.68
N ILE A 79 5.90 22.53 -101.39
CA ILE A 79 4.68 21.91 -100.86
C ILE A 79 4.90 20.42 -100.59
N ALA A 80 5.60 19.70 -101.48
CA ALA A 80 5.96 18.30 -101.28
C ALA A 80 6.89 18.11 -100.07
N SER A 81 7.90 18.98 -99.92
CA SER A 81 8.79 18.99 -98.75
C SER A 81 8.03 19.29 -97.46
N HIS A 82 7.11 20.24 -97.47
CA HIS A 82 6.27 20.56 -96.31
C HIS A 82 5.29 19.42 -95.97
N GLN A 83 4.65 18.80 -96.97
CA GLN A 83 3.81 17.62 -96.76
C GLN A 83 4.63 16.45 -96.20
N GLN A 84 5.86 16.26 -96.67
CA GLN A 84 6.77 15.26 -96.14
C GLN A 84 7.17 15.57 -94.69
N GLN A 85 7.49 16.83 -94.37
CA GLN A 85 7.79 17.25 -92.99
C GLN A 85 6.59 17.08 -92.06
N VAL A 86 5.38 17.42 -92.50
CA VAL A 86 4.15 17.19 -91.72
C VAL A 86 3.92 15.69 -91.52
N GLY A 87 4.16 14.87 -92.54
CA GLY A 87 4.07 13.41 -92.43
C GLY A 87 5.09 12.83 -91.43
N GLU A 88 6.32 13.31 -91.44
CA GLU A 88 7.35 12.91 -90.48
C GLU A 88 7.06 13.43 -89.06
N LEU A 89 6.52 14.65 -88.92
CA LEU A 89 6.04 15.17 -87.64
C LEU A 89 4.88 14.35 -87.09
N GLN A 90 3.93 13.95 -87.94
CA GLN A 90 2.84 13.07 -87.52
C GLN A 90 3.36 11.71 -87.05
N LYS A 91 4.29 11.10 -87.79
CA LYS A 91 4.93 9.83 -87.39
C LYS A 91 5.71 9.95 -86.07
N THR A 92 6.48 11.03 -85.91
CA THR A 92 7.26 11.26 -84.67
C THR A 92 6.36 11.56 -83.49
N VAL A 93 5.29 12.33 -83.66
CA VAL A 93 4.28 12.56 -82.61
C VAL A 93 3.60 11.25 -82.23
N LEU A 94 3.24 10.41 -83.20
CA LEU A 94 2.68 9.08 -82.94
C LEU A 94 3.67 8.21 -82.17
N ALA A 95 4.92 8.13 -82.60
CA ALA A 95 5.96 7.35 -81.92
C ALA A 95 6.26 7.85 -80.50
N ILE A 96 6.30 9.17 -80.28
CA ILE A 96 6.47 9.76 -78.95
C ILE A 96 5.24 9.47 -78.08
N SER A 97 4.03 9.53 -78.65
CA SER A 97 2.81 9.23 -77.92
C SER A 97 2.75 7.77 -77.49
N GLU A 98 3.15 6.85 -78.37
CA GLU A 98 3.24 5.41 -78.10
C GLU A 98 4.28 5.15 -77.00
N GLN A 99 5.48 5.72 -77.13
CA GLN A 99 6.54 5.59 -76.13
C GLN A 99 6.15 6.22 -74.78
N ALA A 100 5.40 7.32 -74.77
CA ALA A 100 4.91 7.94 -73.54
C ALA A 100 3.82 7.10 -72.86
N VAL A 101 2.95 6.45 -73.65
CA VAL A 101 1.94 5.50 -73.13
C VAL A 101 2.63 4.28 -72.54
N ASP A 102 3.62 3.70 -73.23
CA ASP A 102 4.38 2.55 -72.75
C ASP A 102 5.15 2.88 -71.47
N ALA A 103 5.84 4.02 -71.44
CA ALA A 103 6.56 4.48 -70.26
C ALA A 103 5.64 4.73 -69.06
N ARG A 104 4.44 5.32 -69.30
CA ARG A 104 3.42 5.46 -68.24
C ARG A 104 2.93 4.12 -67.77
N HIS A 105 2.65 3.18 -68.68
CA HIS A 105 2.15 1.87 -68.33
C HIS A 105 3.18 1.10 -67.49
N SER A 106 4.46 1.09 -67.88
CA SER A 106 5.52 0.44 -67.10
C SER A 106 5.69 1.07 -65.72
N LEU A 107 5.62 2.40 -65.62
CA LEU A 107 5.67 3.10 -64.32
C LEU A 107 4.46 2.75 -63.46
N GLU A 108 3.24 2.72 -64.01
CA GLU A 108 2.03 2.37 -63.27
C GLU A 108 2.09 0.94 -62.75
N VAL A 109 2.64 0.00 -63.52
CA VAL A 109 2.88 -1.38 -63.10
C VAL A 109 3.92 -1.45 -61.98
N GLU A 110 5.07 -0.78 -62.13
CA GLU A 110 6.12 -0.77 -61.10
C GLU A 110 5.62 -0.12 -59.80
N TYR A 111 4.87 0.98 -59.88
CA TYR A 111 4.27 1.63 -58.72
C TYR A 111 3.22 0.76 -58.04
N ALA A 112 2.37 0.05 -58.81
CA ALA A 112 1.40 -0.87 -58.25
C ALA A 112 2.09 -2.03 -57.52
N GLU A 113 3.14 -2.59 -58.10
CA GLU A 113 3.93 -3.66 -57.48
C GLU A 113 4.63 -3.17 -56.21
N ARG A 114 5.31 -2.02 -56.26
CA ARG A 114 6.01 -1.43 -55.12
C ARG A 114 5.07 -1.03 -53.99
N ARG A 115 3.87 -0.57 -54.33
CA ARG A 115 2.82 -0.30 -53.34
C ARG A 115 2.34 -1.60 -52.68
N SER A 116 2.13 -2.66 -53.47
CA SER A 116 1.73 -3.97 -52.93
C SER A 116 2.79 -4.56 -52.00
N THR A 117 4.08 -4.46 -52.35
CA THR A 117 5.16 -4.95 -51.49
C THR A 117 5.28 -4.15 -50.20
N LEU A 118 5.18 -2.81 -50.26
CA LEU A 118 5.19 -1.96 -49.08
C LEU A 118 3.98 -2.22 -48.16
N GLU A 119 2.78 -2.39 -48.72
CA GLU A 119 1.58 -2.73 -47.94
C GLU A 119 1.74 -4.09 -47.24
N LYS A 120 2.33 -5.09 -47.91
CA LYS A 120 2.66 -6.40 -47.30
C LYS A 120 3.71 -6.29 -46.20
N GLU A 121 4.77 -5.50 -46.41
CA GLU A 121 5.81 -5.30 -45.39
C GLU A 121 5.26 -4.58 -44.16
N ILE A 122 4.43 -3.56 -44.35
CA ILE A 122 3.77 -2.82 -43.27
C ILE A 122 2.83 -3.76 -42.51
N ALA A 123 2.00 -4.53 -43.21
CA ALA A 123 1.11 -5.51 -42.60
C ALA A 123 1.88 -6.56 -41.79
N ASN A 124 2.98 -7.10 -42.35
CA ASN A 124 3.84 -8.06 -41.65
C ASN A 124 4.51 -7.44 -40.42
N LYS A 125 5.04 -6.21 -40.52
CA LYS A 125 5.64 -5.51 -39.37
C LYS A 125 4.63 -5.25 -38.27
N HIS A 126 3.42 -4.83 -38.61
CA HIS A 126 2.34 -4.65 -37.63
C HIS A 126 1.95 -5.97 -36.98
N ALA A 127 1.84 -7.04 -37.76
CA ALA A 127 1.54 -8.37 -37.23
C ALA A 127 2.63 -8.86 -36.25
N THR A 128 3.92 -8.70 -36.61
CA THR A 128 5.03 -9.10 -35.73
C THR A 128 5.11 -8.23 -34.47
N LEU A 129 4.91 -6.92 -34.59
CA LEU A 129 4.91 -6.00 -33.44
C LEU A 129 3.76 -6.29 -32.48
N ASN A 130 2.56 -6.54 -33.01
CA ASN A 130 1.41 -6.88 -32.19
C ASN A 130 1.62 -8.23 -31.49
N ALA A 131 2.15 -9.24 -32.20
CA ALA A 131 2.49 -10.52 -31.59
C ALA A 131 3.54 -10.38 -30.46
N GLU A 132 4.57 -9.56 -30.66
CA GLU A 132 5.59 -9.30 -29.63
C GLU A 132 5.00 -8.54 -28.42
N ILE A 133 4.12 -7.57 -28.65
CA ILE A 133 3.41 -6.85 -27.58
C ILE A 133 2.54 -7.81 -26.78
N ASP A 134 1.77 -8.67 -27.45
CA ASP A 134 0.91 -9.65 -26.80
C ASP A 134 1.72 -10.65 -25.97
N GLU A 135 2.83 -11.16 -26.52
CA GLU A 135 3.76 -12.04 -25.79
C GLU A 135 4.32 -11.34 -24.54
N ARG A 136 4.80 -10.10 -24.67
CA ARG A 136 5.32 -9.32 -23.54
C ARG A 136 4.25 -9.02 -22.49
N LEU A 137 3.00 -8.77 -22.90
CA LEU A 137 1.89 -8.54 -21.98
C LEU A 137 1.55 -9.82 -21.19
N VAL A 138 1.54 -10.97 -21.86
CA VAL A 138 1.36 -12.27 -21.21
C VAL A 138 2.49 -12.53 -20.22
N ASP A 139 3.74 -12.31 -20.62
CA ASP A 139 4.90 -12.47 -19.74
C ASP A 139 4.87 -11.53 -18.54
N PHE A 140 4.54 -10.27 -18.75
CA PHE A 140 4.41 -9.29 -17.70
C PHE A 140 3.28 -9.66 -16.72
N SER A 141 2.14 -10.14 -17.25
CA SER A 141 1.02 -10.59 -16.42
C SER A 141 1.40 -11.81 -15.56
N ARG A 142 2.16 -12.75 -16.13
CA ARG A 142 2.68 -13.93 -15.44
C ARG A 142 3.65 -13.54 -14.33
N GLN A 143 4.61 -12.65 -14.61
CA GLN A 143 5.55 -12.15 -13.61
C GLN A 143 4.83 -11.40 -12.48
N LYS A 144 3.82 -10.57 -12.82
CA LYS A 144 3.02 -9.87 -11.83
C LYS A 144 2.26 -10.83 -10.91
N GLN A 145 1.65 -11.87 -11.45
CA GLN A 145 0.99 -12.91 -10.66
C GLN A 145 1.97 -13.67 -9.77
N GLU A 146 3.15 -14.01 -10.28
CA GLU A 146 4.19 -14.69 -9.49
C GLU A 146 4.69 -13.81 -8.33
N LEU A 147 4.92 -12.52 -8.58
CA LEU A 147 5.30 -11.56 -7.55
C LEU A 147 4.21 -11.37 -6.50
N GLU A 148 2.94 -11.27 -6.91
CA GLU A 148 1.82 -11.15 -5.99
C GLU A 148 1.67 -12.40 -5.11
N ASN A 149 1.84 -13.59 -5.68
CA ASN A 149 1.84 -14.85 -4.95
C ASN A 149 3.00 -14.93 -3.95
N ARG A 150 4.21 -14.50 -4.34
CA ARG A 150 5.36 -14.43 -3.43
C ARG A 150 5.16 -13.41 -2.31
N ALA A 151 4.57 -12.25 -2.61
CA ALA A 151 4.28 -11.23 -1.61
C ALA A 151 3.28 -11.76 -0.56
N LYS A 152 2.20 -12.44 -0.98
CA LYS A 152 1.26 -13.11 -0.09
C LYS A 152 1.95 -14.15 0.80
N GLN A 153 2.78 -15.02 0.21
CA GLN A 153 3.54 -16.02 0.97
C GLN A 153 4.51 -15.40 1.99
N LEU A 154 5.16 -14.28 1.65
CA LEU A 154 6.05 -13.57 2.58
C LEU A 154 5.28 -12.94 3.74
N ASP A 155 4.15 -12.31 3.47
CA ASP A 155 3.31 -11.70 4.50
C ASP A 155 2.75 -12.74 5.48
N ASP A 156 2.25 -13.87 4.97
CA ASP A 156 1.75 -14.99 5.79
C ASP A 156 2.84 -15.57 6.70
N ARG A 157 4.06 -15.73 6.16
CA ARG A 157 5.23 -16.19 6.93
C ARG A 157 5.63 -15.19 8.00
N ASN A 158 5.58 -13.89 7.71
CA ASN A 158 5.90 -12.84 8.66
C ASN A 158 4.91 -12.82 9.81
N ASN A 159 3.61 -12.86 9.52
CA ASN A 159 2.55 -12.91 10.54
C ASN A 159 2.70 -14.12 11.47
N THR A 160 3.05 -15.28 10.92
CA THR A 160 3.35 -16.49 11.70
C THR A 160 4.57 -16.30 12.60
N HIS A 161 5.64 -15.70 12.06
CA HIS A 161 6.87 -15.46 12.82
C HIS A 161 6.64 -14.46 13.97
N VAL A 162 5.94 -13.35 13.71
CA VAL A 162 5.60 -12.34 14.73
C VAL A 162 4.79 -12.97 15.86
N ARG A 163 3.78 -13.79 15.53
CA ARG A 163 2.99 -14.51 16.55
C ARG A 163 3.86 -15.45 17.40
N ARG A 164 4.74 -16.23 16.77
CA ARG A 164 5.67 -17.13 17.48
C ARG A 164 6.69 -16.34 18.31
N GLN A 165 7.10 -15.16 17.89
CA GLN A 165 7.97 -14.27 18.66
C GLN A 165 7.26 -13.72 19.90
N ILE A 166 6.01 -13.23 19.76
CA ILE A 166 5.20 -12.76 20.89
C ILE A 166 5.01 -13.88 21.91
N ARG A 167 4.69 -15.11 21.46
CA ARG A 167 4.59 -16.28 22.34
C ARG A 167 5.89 -16.56 23.09
N ARG A 168 7.03 -16.54 22.37
CA ARG A 168 8.35 -16.75 22.98
C ARG A 168 8.69 -15.68 24.01
N ASP A 169 8.44 -14.41 23.72
CA ASP A 169 8.66 -13.30 24.66
C ASP A 169 7.75 -13.44 25.88
N LEU A 170 6.46 -13.74 25.68
CA LEU A 170 5.54 -13.93 26.79
C LEU A 170 5.92 -15.13 27.65
N LYS A 171 6.31 -16.26 27.04
CA LYS A 171 6.83 -17.43 27.75
C LYS A 171 8.12 -17.10 28.50
N GLN A 172 9.05 -16.39 27.88
CA GLN A 172 10.29 -15.96 28.52
C GLN A 172 10.03 -15.04 29.71
N ARG A 173 9.07 -14.11 29.60
CA ARG A 173 8.63 -13.28 30.73
C ARG A 173 7.99 -14.12 31.82
N LEU A 174 7.13 -15.08 31.45
CA LEU A 174 6.49 -15.98 32.41
C LEU A 174 7.51 -16.88 33.11
N GLU A 175 8.52 -17.40 32.40
CA GLU A 175 9.62 -18.20 32.95
C GLU A 175 10.57 -17.35 33.81
N GLN A 176 10.90 -16.13 33.38
CA GLN A 176 11.66 -15.18 34.19
C GLN A 176 10.92 -14.86 35.47
N HIS A 177 9.60 -14.70 35.39
CA HIS A 177 8.76 -14.56 36.56
C HIS A 177 8.71 -15.86 37.36
N SER A 178 8.50 -17.03 36.77
CA SER A 178 8.37 -18.31 37.48
C SER A 178 9.65 -18.71 38.20
N ASN A 179 10.81 -18.45 37.60
CA ASN A 179 12.12 -18.70 38.21
C ASN A 179 12.48 -17.66 39.29
N LYS A 180 11.87 -16.47 39.25
CA LYS A 180 12.00 -15.43 40.28
C LYS A 180 10.81 -15.38 41.24
N PHE A 181 9.82 -16.26 41.10
CA PHE A 181 8.62 -16.33 41.94
C PHE A 181 8.92 -16.99 43.30
N THR A 182 10.05 -16.66 43.90
CA THR A 182 10.03 -16.42 45.34
C THR A 182 9.02 -15.29 45.57
N VAL A 183 8.15 -15.43 46.57
CA VAL A 183 7.32 -14.34 47.12
C VAL A 183 8.10 -13.02 46.93
N SER A 184 7.59 -12.09 46.11
CA SER A 184 8.27 -10.81 45.83
C SER A 184 8.90 -10.30 47.10
N ASP A 185 10.14 -9.81 47.06
CA ASP A 185 10.83 -9.32 48.25
C ASP A 185 9.96 -8.33 49.06
N THR A 186 9.07 -7.63 48.36
CA THR A 186 8.08 -6.73 48.96
C THR A 186 7.01 -7.47 49.76
N THR A 187 6.44 -8.55 49.22
CA THR A 187 5.47 -9.42 49.91
C THR A 187 6.12 -10.24 51.03
N ARG A 188 7.37 -10.67 50.86
CA ARG A 188 8.15 -11.35 51.91
C ARG A 188 8.45 -10.38 53.06
N ARG A 189 8.79 -9.13 52.76
CA ARG A 189 9.01 -8.07 53.75
C ARG A 189 7.73 -7.71 54.51
N MET A 190 6.56 -7.72 53.87
CA MET A 190 5.27 -7.50 54.54
C MET A 190 4.93 -8.57 55.59
N ARG A 191 5.52 -9.77 55.50
CA ARG A 191 5.32 -10.86 56.48
C ARG A 191 6.09 -10.63 57.79
N TRP A 192 7.22 -9.93 57.72
CA TRP A 192 8.14 -9.78 58.84
C TRP A 192 7.54 -9.02 60.04
N PRO A 193 6.79 -7.91 59.86
CA PRO A 193 6.12 -7.24 60.98
C PRO A 193 5.13 -8.13 61.73
N VAL A 194 4.38 -8.99 61.01
CA VAL A 194 3.41 -9.90 61.64
C VAL A 194 4.13 -10.95 62.48
N HIS A 195 5.21 -11.54 61.96
CA HIS A 195 6.05 -12.47 62.72
C HIS A 195 6.62 -11.83 63.97
N VAL A 196 7.22 -10.64 63.83
CA VAL A 196 7.81 -9.91 64.95
C VAL A 196 6.74 -9.55 65.98
N GLY A 197 5.55 -9.11 65.54
CA GLY A 197 4.42 -8.83 66.43
C GLY A 197 3.94 -10.04 67.21
N VAL A 198 3.80 -11.20 66.55
CA VAL A 198 3.37 -12.43 67.22
C VAL A 198 4.44 -12.99 68.14
N TRP A 199 5.69 -13.05 67.70
CA TRP A 199 6.80 -13.54 68.53
C TRP A 199 7.02 -12.63 69.74
N SER A 200 7.00 -11.31 69.55
CA SER A 200 7.09 -10.37 70.68
C SER A 200 5.90 -10.49 71.62
N GLY A 201 4.69 -10.70 71.10
CA GLY A 201 3.48 -10.96 71.90
C GLY A 201 3.57 -12.26 72.70
N LEU A 202 4.02 -13.36 72.09
CA LEU A 202 4.22 -14.66 72.77
C LEU A 202 5.30 -14.59 73.84
N ILE A 203 6.44 -13.95 73.54
CA ILE A 203 7.53 -13.74 74.51
C ILE A 203 7.05 -12.84 75.65
N GLY A 204 6.34 -11.76 75.36
CA GLY A 204 5.78 -10.85 76.36
C GLY A 204 4.77 -11.54 77.26
N LEU A 205 3.82 -12.30 76.69
CA LEU A 205 2.87 -13.10 77.47
C LEU A 205 3.59 -14.16 78.30
N GLY A 206 4.58 -14.85 77.74
CA GLY A 206 5.38 -15.85 78.47
C GLY A 206 6.14 -15.26 79.65
N ALA A 207 6.80 -14.11 79.46
CA ALA A 207 7.50 -13.39 80.52
C ALA A 207 6.54 -12.92 81.62
N LEU A 208 5.35 -12.47 81.24
CA LEU A 208 4.33 -11.97 82.16
C LEU A 208 3.66 -13.14 82.94
N ILE A 209 3.43 -14.28 82.30
CA ILE A 209 3.04 -15.54 82.97
C ILE A 209 4.12 -15.95 83.98
N PHE A 210 5.40 -15.93 83.58
CA PHE A 210 6.52 -16.28 84.46
C PHE A 210 6.62 -15.32 85.67
N TYR A 211 6.48 -14.02 85.44
CA TYR A 211 6.49 -13.01 86.49
C TYR A 211 5.35 -13.19 87.50
N PHE A 212 4.11 -13.33 87.04
CA PHE A 212 2.97 -13.53 87.95
C PHE A 212 3.00 -14.89 88.64
N SER A 213 3.50 -15.94 87.98
CA SER A 213 3.62 -17.28 88.59
C SER A 213 4.74 -17.33 89.64
N SER A 214 5.87 -16.66 89.42
CA SER A 214 6.94 -16.56 90.42
C SER A 214 6.56 -15.67 91.59
N ALA A 215 5.87 -14.55 91.35
CA ALA A 215 5.30 -13.71 92.39
C ALA A 215 4.21 -14.44 93.20
N ALA A 216 3.50 -15.39 92.59
CA ALA A 216 2.53 -16.24 93.29
C ALA A 216 3.17 -17.27 94.23
N LEU A 217 4.41 -17.67 93.97
CA LEU A 217 5.18 -18.59 94.82
C LEU A 217 5.94 -17.87 95.96
N ALA A 218 6.06 -16.54 95.91
CA ALA A 218 6.89 -15.76 96.84
C ALA A 218 6.28 -15.42 98.22
N PRO A 219 4.96 -15.24 98.43
CA PRO A 219 4.44 -14.83 99.73
C PRO A 219 4.37 -15.99 100.74
N SER A 220 4.91 -15.74 101.94
CA SER A 220 4.71 -16.54 103.15
C SER A 220 3.23 -16.57 103.56
N LEU A 221 2.71 -17.78 103.83
CA LEU A 221 1.32 -18.13 104.17
C LEU A 221 0.81 -17.54 105.51
N GLN A 222 0.92 -16.25 105.74
CA GLN A 222 0.36 -15.60 106.93
C GLN A 222 -0.53 -14.43 106.49
N GLU A 223 -1.84 -14.71 106.54
CA GLU A 223 -2.98 -13.83 106.25
C GLU A 223 -3.16 -13.36 104.80
N THR A 224 -3.56 -14.29 103.93
CA THR A 224 -3.96 -13.98 102.56
C THR A 224 -5.48 -13.89 102.43
N SER A 225 -5.99 -12.71 102.05
CA SER A 225 -7.40 -12.52 101.66
C SER A 225 -7.79 -13.42 100.48
N TRP A 226 -8.98 -14.04 100.52
CA TRP A 226 -9.48 -14.91 99.44
C TRP A 226 -9.52 -14.22 98.06
N ILE A 227 -9.76 -12.90 98.05
CA ILE A 227 -9.77 -12.07 96.83
C ILE A 227 -8.37 -12.02 96.21
N PHE A 228 -7.33 -11.97 97.04
CA PHE A 228 -5.93 -11.96 96.59
C PHE A 228 -5.55 -13.31 95.97
N VAL A 229 -5.95 -14.44 96.58
CA VAL A 229 -5.71 -15.79 96.03
C VAL A 229 -6.38 -15.95 94.66
N ILE A 230 -7.63 -15.51 94.53
CA ILE A 230 -8.37 -15.58 93.26
C ILE A 230 -7.71 -14.71 92.18
N THR A 231 -7.31 -13.47 92.50
CA THR A 231 -6.61 -12.62 91.51
C THR A 231 -5.23 -13.15 91.13
N LEU A 232 -4.56 -13.82 92.06
CA LEU A 232 -3.25 -14.45 91.83
C LEU A 232 -3.35 -15.66 90.88
N LEU A 233 -4.46 -16.41 90.91
CA LEU A 233 -4.72 -17.57 90.04
C LEU A 233 -5.35 -17.20 88.69
N ILE A 234 -6.32 -16.27 88.68
CA ILE A 234 -7.04 -15.88 87.46
C ILE A 234 -6.12 -15.21 86.44
N LYS A 235 -5.15 -14.39 86.89
CA LYS A 235 -4.22 -13.68 86.00
C LYS A 235 -3.37 -14.62 85.13
N PRO A 236 -2.58 -15.56 85.69
CA PRO A 236 -1.79 -16.50 84.88
C PRO A 236 -2.68 -17.40 84.02
N LEU A 237 -3.84 -17.84 84.52
CA LEU A 237 -4.80 -18.62 83.73
C LEU A 237 -5.30 -17.84 82.50
N GLY A 238 -5.76 -16.60 82.68
CA GLY A 238 -6.20 -15.74 81.59
C GLY A 238 -5.10 -15.47 80.56
N LEU A 239 -3.86 -15.32 81.01
CA LEU A 239 -2.70 -15.11 80.14
C LEU A 239 -2.31 -16.37 79.36
N THR A 240 -2.40 -17.56 79.97
CA THR A 240 -2.17 -18.83 79.25
C THR A 240 -3.24 -19.04 78.17
N LEU A 241 -4.50 -18.74 78.45
CA LEU A 241 -5.58 -18.74 77.46
C LEU A 241 -5.32 -17.74 76.34
N ALA A 242 -4.87 -16.52 76.66
CA ALA A 242 -4.49 -15.52 75.67
C ALA A 242 -3.30 -15.97 74.80
N MET A 243 -2.29 -16.63 75.40
CA MET A 243 -1.13 -17.17 74.69
C MET A 243 -1.52 -18.30 73.74
N LEU A 244 -2.37 -19.24 74.18
CA LEU A 244 -2.91 -20.30 73.32
C LEU A 244 -3.80 -19.74 72.21
N GLY A 245 -4.60 -18.72 72.51
CA GLY A 245 -5.41 -18.00 71.52
C GLY A 245 -4.55 -17.34 70.44
N LEU A 246 -3.49 -16.64 70.84
CA LEU A 246 -2.54 -15.99 69.92
C LEU A 246 -1.82 -17.02 69.05
N GLY A 247 -1.37 -18.13 69.63
CA GLY A 247 -0.73 -19.23 68.89
C GLY A 247 -1.67 -19.88 67.87
N THR A 248 -2.93 -20.15 68.27
CA THR A 248 -3.94 -20.74 67.38
C THR A 248 -4.31 -19.79 66.25
N TRP A 249 -4.48 -18.50 66.55
CA TRP A 249 -4.71 -17.47 65.55
C TRP A 249 -3.55 -17.40 64.53
N TYR A 250 -2.31 -17.42 65.01
CA TYR A 250 -1.14 -17.37 64.16
C TYR A 250 -1.02 -18.59 63.24
N LEU A 251 -1.30 -19.80 63.74
CA LEU A 251 -1.34 -21.01 62.92
C LEU A 251 -2.40 -20.92 61.82
N ARG A 252 -3.61 -20.42 62.16
CA ARG A 252 -4.67 -20.22 61.16
C ARG A 252 -4.31 -19.17 60.12
N TRP A 253 -3.71 -18.05 60.55
CA TRP A 253 -3.22 -17.01 59.64
C TRP A 253 -2.13 -17.55 58.71
N MET A 254 -1.21 -18.34 59.26
CA MET A 254 -0.14 -19.01 58.52
C MET A 254 -0.69 -19.94 57.44
N ASN A 255 -1.63 -20.82 57.80
CA ASN A 255 -2.25 -21.75 56.85
C ASN A 255 -2.97 -21.00 55.74
N ARG A 256 -3.79 -19.98 56.06
CA ARG A 256 -4.49 -19.17 55.06
C ARG A 256 -3.51 -18.47 54.11
N TRP A 257 -2.41 -17.94 54.64
CA TRP A 257 -1.40 -17.28 53.82
C TRP A 257 -0.71 -18.26 52.87
N PHE A 258 -0.37 -19.47 53.32
CA PHE A 258 0.20 -20.52 52.45
C PHE A 258 -0.80 -20.98 51.39
N GLU A 259 -2.07 -21.15 51.78
CA GLU A 259 -3.14 -21.59 50.88
C GLU A 259 -3.36 -20.57 49.76
N GLN A 260 -3.47 -19.28 50.09
CA GLN A 260 -3.59 -18.19 49.12
C GLN A 260 -2.34 -18.06 48.22
N HIS A 261 -1.15 -18.35 48.76
CA HIS A 261 0.07 -18.31 47.96
C HIS A 261 0.14 -19.48 46.98
N SER A 262 -0.17 -20.68 47.44
CA SER A 262 -0.21 -21.88 46.59
C SER A 262 -1.30 -21.77 45.51
N SER A 263 -2.46 -21.19 45.83
CA SER A 263 -3.53 -21.00 44.85
C SER A 263 -3.12 -20.00 43.76
N ALA A 264 -2.47 -18.90 44.12
CA ALA A 264 -1.91 -17.95 43.17
C ALA A 264 -0.83 -18.60 42.26
N GLU A 265 -0.02 -19.50 42.81
CA GLU A 265 0.99 -20.25 42.03
C GLU A 265 0.33 -21.21 41.03
N PHE A 266 -0.66 -21.99 41.48
CA PHE A 266 -1.43 -22.88 40.61
C PHE A 266 -2.16 -22.10 39.50
N GLN A 267 -2.72 -20.93 39.82
CA GLN A 267 -3.36 -20.06 38.83
C GLN A 267 -2.37 -19.56 37.78
N LEU A 268 -1.15 -19.19 38.18
CA LEU A 268 -0.12 -18.72 37.25
C LEU A 268 0.37 -19.85 36.34
N LYS A 269 0.50 -21.07 36.87
CA LYS A 269 0.83 -22.27 36.09
C LYS A 269 -0.29 -22.70 35.15
N GLN A 270 -1.53 -22.59 35.60
CA GLN A 270 -2.68 -22.83 34.74
C GLN A 270 -2.75 -21.79 33.62
N LEU A 271 -2.48 -20.51 33.92
CA LEU A 271 -2.41 -19.46 32.91
C LEU A 271 -1.33 -19.74 31.86
N GLU A 272 -0.15 -20.22 32.27
CA GLU A 272 0.92 -20.65 31.36
C GLU A 272 0.43 -21.72 30.37
N LEU A 273 -0.22 -22.76 30.90
CA LEU A 273 -0.78 -23.86 30.10
C LEU A 273 -1.92 -23.40 29.20
N ASP A 274 -2.79 -22.52 29.69
CA ASP A 274 -3.91 -21.98 28.94
C ASP A 274 -3.43 -21.07 27.80
N ILE A 275 -2.35 -20.30 28.00
CA ILE A 275 -1.73 -19.52 26.92
C ILE A 275 -1.15 -20.43 25.83
N ASP A 276 -0.45 -21.51 26.21
CA ASP A 276 0.10 -22.46 25.26
C ASP A 276 -1.02 -23.19 24.48
N ARG A 277 -2.08 -23.63 25.19
CA ARG A 277 -3.28 -24.23 24.56
C ARG A 277 -3.98 -23.25 23.64
N ALA A 278 -4.21 -22.01 24.07
CA ALA A 278 -4.82 -20.96 23.27
C ALA A 278 -4.01 -20.70 21.99
N SER A 279 -2.69 -20.56 22.13
CA SER A 279 -1.82 -20.38 20.98
C SER A 279 -1.94 -21.52 19.98
N TRP A 280 -2.00 -22.76 20.47
CA TRP A 280 -2.16 -23.92 19.60
C TRP A 280 -3.53 -23.92 18.89
N VAL A 281 -4.61 -23.56 19.59
CA VAL A 281 -5.94 -23.43 18.97
C VAL A 281 -5.92 -22.42 17.83
N VAL A 282 -5.37 -21.22 18.05
CA VAL A 282 -5.36 -20.17 17.04
C VAL A 282 -4.41 -20.51 15.88
N GLU A 283 -3.28 -21.17 16.13
CA GLU A 283 -2.39 -21.66 15.06
C GLU A 283 -3.10 -22.73 14.22
N THR A 284 -3.71 -23.73 14.86
CA THR A 284 -4.46 -24.79 14.18
C THR A 284 -5.67 -24.25 13.42
N ALA A 285 -6.38 -23.25 13.96
CA ALA A 285 -7.52 -22.62 13.30
C ALA A 285 -7.10 -21.83 12.05
N LEU A 286 -5.95 -21.16 12.09
CA LEU A 286 -5.41 -20.48 10.91
C LEU A 286 -4.89 -21.47 9.86
N GLU A 287 -4.16 -22.50 10.26
CA GLU A 287 -3.69 -23.55 9.35
C GLU A 287 -4.87 -24.26 8.68
N TRP A 288 -5.93 -24.55 9.43
CA TRP A 288 -7.16 -25.12 8.88
C TRP A 288 -7.77 -24.22 7.81
N ARG A 289 -7.89 -22.92 8.10
CA ARG A 289 -8.43 -21.95 7.13
C ARG A 289 -7.54 -21.81 5.90
N GLN A 290 -6.22 -21.87 6.05
CA GLN A 290 -5.28 -21.81 4.92
C GLN A 290 -5.36 -23.05 4.01
N VAL A 291 -5.58 -24.24 4.58
CA VAL A 291 -5.60 -25.50 3.81
C VAL A 291 -6.98 -25.81 3.23
N GLN A 292 -8.05 -25.56 3.98
CA GLN A 292 -9.41 -26.00 3.63
C GLN A 292 -10.28 -24.84 3.09
N ASP A 293 -9.80 -23.60 3.14
CA ASP A 293 -10.53 -22.36 2.82
C ASP A 293 -11.93 -22.27 3.49
N SER A 294 -12.08 -22.96 4.62
CA SER A 294 -13.33 -23.14 5.34
C SER A 294 -13.08 -22.89 6.83
N PRO A 295 -14.02 -22.27 7.56
CA PRO A 295 -13.89 -22.12 9.01
C PRO A 295 -13.81 -23.48 9.71
N MET A 296 -12.97 -23.57 10.73
CA MET A 296 -12.87 -24.76 11.58
C MET A 296 -14.26 -25.10 12.17
N PRO A 297 -14.69 -26.38 12.17
CA PRO A 297 -15.95 -26.80 12.75
C PRO A 297 -16.11 -26.31 14.19
N THR A 298 -17.24 -25.66 14.49
CA THR A 298 -17.50 -25.00 15.78
C THR A 298 -17.40 -25.97 16.96
N HIS A 299 -17.84 -27.22 16.79
CA HIS A 299 -17.72 -28.27 17.80
C HIS A 299 -16.27 -28.58 18.19
N LEU A 300 -15.33 -28.60 17.23
CA LEU A 300 -13.92 -28.82 17.50
C LEU A 300 -13.32 -27.62 18.23
N LEU A 301 -13.61 -26.40 17.76
CA LEU A 301 -13.12 -25.18 18.39
C LEU A 301 -13.64 -25.04 19.83
N GLU A 302 -14.90 -25.39 20.08
CA GLU A 302 -15.50 -25.39 21.41
C GLU A 302 -14.87 -26.45 22.32
N SER A 303 -14.56 -27.64 21.78
CA SER A 303 -13.92 -28.70 22.57
C SER A 303 -12.50 -28.33 23.02
N ILE A 304 -11.72 -27.66 22.17
CA ILE A 304 -10.32 -27.32 22.47
C ILE A 304 -10.23 -26.04 23.32
N SER A 305 -11.13 -25.08 23.10
CA SER A 305 -11.21 -23.82 23.87
C SER A 305 -11.92 -23.97 25.23
N ARG A 306 -12.50 -25.14 25.52
CA ARG A 306 -13.16 -25.39 26.81
C ARG A 306 -12.19 -25.25 27.99
N ASN A 307 -12.67 -24.60 29.06
CA ASN A 307 -11.94 -24.33 30.31
C ASN A 307 -10.67 -23.49 30.15
N LEU A 308 -10.57 -22.72 29.07
CA LEU A 308 -9.49 -21.76 28.88
C LEU A 308 -9.76 -20.53 29.77
N PHE A 309 -8.84 -20.18 30.65
CA PHE A 309 -8.91 -18.99 31.52
C PHE A 309 -10.08 -18.97 32.52
N THR A 310 -10.68 -20.11 32.86
CA THR A 310 -11.71 -20.17 33.90
C THR A 310 -11.07 -19.98 35.27
N LYS A 311 -11.42 -18.90 35.98
CA LYS A 311 -11.12 -18.77 37.40
C LYS A 311 -11.98 -19.77 38.16
N SER A 312 -11.36 -20.59 39.01
CA SER A 312 -12.11 -21.46 39.92
C SER A 312 -12.80 -20.57 40.96
N ASP A 313 -14.13 -20.47 40.92
CA ASP A 313 -15.00 -19.66 41.81
C ASP A 313 -14.90 -20.02 43.32
N LYS A 314 -13.97 -20.89 43.70
CA LYS A 314 -13.75 -21.32 45.09
C LYS A 314 -13.29 -20.19 46.03
N ASP A 315 -12.86 -19.03 45.52
CA ASP A 315 -12.28 -17.95 46.34
C ASP A 315 -13.23 -16.79 46.69
N GLU A 316 -14.46 -16.70 46.15
CA GLU A 316 -15.36 -15.57 46.48
C GLU A 316 -15.79 -15.54 47.96
N GLY A 317 -15.78 -16.69 48.65
CA GLY A 317 -16.01 -16.79 50.09
C GLY A 317 -14.76 -16.56 50.96
N ALA A 318 -13.57 -16.50 50.37
CA ALA A 318 -12.30 -16.39 51.08
C ALA A 318 -11.93 -14.94 51.43
N ASP A 319 -12.59 -13.95 50.84
CA ASP A 319 -12.31 -12.52 51.03
C ASP A 319 -13.08 -11.87 52.19
N MET A 320 -13.95 -12.60 52.89
CA MET A 320 -14.59 -12.05 54.10
C MET A 320 -13.56 -11.80 55.20
N HIS A 321 -13.52 -10.56 55.69
CA HIS A 321 -12.66 -10.17 56.80
C HIS A 321 -13.12 -10.92 58.07
N PRO A 322 -12.23 -11.40 58.95
CA PRO A 322 -12.64 -12.10 60.18
C PRO A 322 -13.54 -11.25 61.10
N ALA A 323 -13.49 -9.92 60.98
CA ALA A 323 -14.45 -9.02 61.63
C ALA A 323 -15.87 -9.16 61.06
N ASP A 324 -16.01 -9.42 59.76
CA ASP A 324 -17.31 -9.68 59.10
C ASP A 324 -17.85 -11.05 59.49
N TYR A 325 -16.98 -12.03 59.74
CA TYR A 325 -17.39 -13.32 60.31
C TYR A 325 -17.87 -13.18 61.76
N LEU A 326 -17.19 -12.36 62.57
CA LEU A 326 -17.66 -12.03 63.92
C LEU A 326 -18.95 -11.21 63.92
N ALA A 327 -19.05 -10.22 63.02
CA ALA A 327 -20.25 -9.41 62.87
C ALA A 327 -21.44 -10.24 62.40
N SER A 328 -21.26 -11.12 61.41
CA SER A 328 -22.32 -12.02 60.94
C SER A 328 -22.65 -13.12 61.96
N ALA A 329 -21.68 -13.64 62.71
CA ALA A 329 -21.93 -14.61 63.78
C ALA A 329 -22.61 -13.97 65.01
N LEU A 330 -22.27 -12.73 65.37
CA LEU A 330 -22.91 -11.98 66.47
C LEU A 330 -24.28 -11.42 66.07
N LEU A 331 -24.43 -10.82 64.89
CA LEU A 331 -25.75 -10.40 64.37
C LEU A 331 -26.64 -11.62 64.11
N GLY A 332 -26.08 -12.70 63.58
CA GLY A 332 -26.82 -13.94 63.30
C GLY A 332 -27.25 -14.67 64.56
N LYS A 333 -26.42 -14.73 65.61
CA LYS A 333 -26.79 -15.34 66.91
C LYS A 333 -27.65 -14.45 67.80
N ALA A 334 -27.66 -13.13 67.60
CA ALA A 334 -28.54 -12.22 68.33
C ALA A 334 -29.95 -12.11 67.72
N ALA A 335 -30.22 -12.74 66.56
CA ALA A 335 -31.46 -12.55 65.82
C ALA A 335 -32.66 -13.37 66.32
N ALA A 336 -32.46 -14.55 66.93
CA ALA A 336 -33.57 -15.33 67.51
C ALA A 336 -33.07 -16.39 68.49
N LEU A 337 -33.42 -16.25 69.77
CA LEU A 337 -33.33 -17.35 70.72
C LEU A 337 -34.62 -18.17 70.57
N ARG A 338 -34.51 -19.38 69.99
CA ARG A 338 -35.61 -20.36 69.93
C ARG A 338 -35.44 -21.36 71.07
N VAL A 339 -36.29 -21.27 72.07
CA VAL A 339 -36.33 -22.23 73.18
C VAL A 339 -37.58 -23.09 73.00
N ALA A 340 -37.38 -24.38 72.81
CA ALA A 340 -38.47 -25.36 72.81
C ALA A 340 -38.87 -25.65 74.26
N LEU A 341 -40.14 -25.41 74.61
CA LEU A 341 -40.66 -25.79 75.93
C LEU A 341 -41.09 -27.26 75.95
N PRO A 342 -40.95 -27.97 77.09
CA PRO A 342 -41.47 -29.32 77.24
C PRO A 342 -43.00 -29.28 77.19
N GLY A 343 -43.55 -29.62 76.01
CA GLY A 343 -44.97 -29.44 75.65
C GLY A 343 -45.22 -29.11 74.18
N GLY A 344 -44.17 -28.94 73.35
CA GLY A 344 -44.29 -28.88 71.89
C GLY A 344 -44.57 -27.49 71.29
N GLY A 345 -44.45 -26.42 72.08
CA GLY A 345 -44.50 -25.04 71.60
C GLY A 345 -43.11 -24.44 71.41
N GLU A 346 -42.88 -23.79 70.26
CA GLU A 346 -41.70 -22.96 70.01
C GLU A 346 -42.05 -21.49 70.24
N VAL A 347 -41.28 -20.80 71.07
CA VAL A 347 -41.40 -19.34 71.27
C VAL A 347 -40.14 -18.67 70.73
N GLU A 348 -40.32 -17.75 69.79
CA GLU A 348 -39.25 -16.97 69.18
C GLU A 348 -39.18 -15.58 69.83
N TRP A 349 -38.05 -15.29 70.50
CA TRP A 349 -37.80 -13.95 71.05
C TRP A 349 -36.88 -13.14 70.13
N GLY A 350 -37.44 -12.08 69.54
CA GLY A 350 -36.70 -11.11 68.74
C GLY A 350 -35.99 -10.02 69.58
N PRO A 351 -35.09 -9.24 68.96
CA PRO A 351 -34.18 -8.31 69.65
C PRO A 351 -34.89 -7.17 70.40
N LYS A 352 -36.14 -6.82 70.03
CA LYS A 352 -36.95 -5.86 70.79
C LYS A 352 -37.45 -6.43 72.12
N ALA A 353 -37.77 -7.73 72.19
CA ALA A 353 -38.28 -8.37 73.39
C ALA A 353 -37.18 -8.56 74.46
N LEU A 354 -35.96 -8.92 74.03
CA LEU A 354 -34.80 -9.05 74.93
C LEU A 354 -34.38 -7.71 75.55
N LYS A 355 -34.48 -6.61 74.79
CA LYS A 355 -34.20 -5.25 75.30
C LYS A 355 -35.26 -4.74 76.28
N GLN A 356 -36.46 -5.31 76.24
CA GLN A 356 -37.55 -5.01 77.16
C GLN A 356 -37.45 -5.85 78.45
N ALA A 357 -37.06 -7.12 78.33
CA ALA A 357 -36.81 -8.02 79.46
C ALA A 357 -35.61 -7.56 80.34
N GLY A 358 -34.56 -7.01 79.75
CA GLY A 358 -33.42 -6.44 80.51
C GLY A 358 -33.66 -5.06 81.14
N LYS A 359 -34.87 -4.49 80.99
CA LYS A 359 -35.29 -3.24 81.65
C LYS A 359 -36.31 -3.47 82.77
N SER A 360 -36.74 -4.72 82.96
CA SER A 360 -37.64 -5.15 84.01
C SER A 360 -36.89 -6.07 84.96
N ASP A 361 -35.85 -5.51 85.57
CA ASP A 361 -35.14 -5.86 86.81
C ASP A 361 -34.43 -4.57 87.25
#